data_AF-A0A917U5I6-F1
#
_entry.id   AF-A0A917U5I6-F1
#
_cell.length_a   1.000
_cell.length_b   1.000
_cell.length_c   1.000
_cell.angle_alpha   90.00
_cell.angle_beta   90.00
_cell.angle_gamma   90.00
#
_symmetry.space_group_name_H-M   'P 1'
#
loop_
_entity.id
_entity.type
_entity.pdbx_description
1 polymer ?
#
loop_
_entity_poly.entity_id
_entity_poly.type
_entity_poly.pdbx_seq_one_letter_code
_entity_poly.pdbx_strand_id
1 'polypeptide(L)'
;MAEGCAASSDERRAALDAIAGGHALKFLLLEEMLGAWQPEQPHHYLALLAVDPRRQRQGLGSALLAAHHRRLGQRNLPAYLAATTLRNRRFYRRHGYTTGPSMALPDSGPILWRMWRGTSDGHRRSPGLSARLHRRSL
;
A
#
# COMPACT_ATOMS: atom_id res chain seq x y z
N MET A 1 11.87 -26.42 8.54
CA MET A 1 10.65 -26.42 9.37
C MET A 1 10.34 -24.98 9.74
N ALA A 2 9.43 -24.34 9.01
CA ALA A 2 8.93 -22.99 9.31
C ALA A 2 7.45 -22.99 8.91
N GLU A 3 6.61 -23.54 9.78
CA GLU A 3 5.16 -23.40 9.67
C GLU A 3 4.83 -21.95 10.03
N GLY A 4 4.43 -21.18 9.02
CA GLY A 4 3.82 -19.88 9.25
C GLY A 4 2.52 -20.10 10.01
N CYS A 5 2.39 -19.50 11.18
CA CYS A 5 1.14 -19.40 11.93
C CYS A 5 0.16 -18.53 11.14
N ALA A 6 -0.49 -19.12 10.14
CA ALA A 6 -1.68 -18.54 9.55
C ALA A 6 -2.81 -18.78 10.55
N ALA A 7 -3.03 -17.80 11.44
CA ALA A 7 -4.22 -17.78 12.30
C ALA A 7 -5.45 -18.12 11.46
N SER A 8 -6.35 -18.95 12.00
CA SER A 8 -7.56 -19.34 11.28
C SER A 8 -8.37 -18.10 10.89
N SER A 9 -9.17 -18.17 9.82
CA SER A 9 -10.01 -17.03 9.39
C SER A 9 -10.88 -16.49 10.53
N ASP A 10 -11.30 -17.35 11.45
CA ASP A 10 -12.11 -17.01 12.62
C ASP A 10 -11.29 -16.30 13.70
N GLU A 11 -10.06 -16.75 13.98
CA GLU A 11 -9.14 -16.07 14.90
C GLU A 11 -8.74 -14.68 14.37
N ARG A 12 -8.47 -14.59 13.07
CA ARG A 12 -8.18 -13.31 12.40
C ARG A 12 -9.37 -12.37 12.51
N ARG A 13 -10.59 -12.87 12.29
CA ARG A 13 -11.81 -12.10 12.40
C ARG A 13 -12.01 -11.56 13.81
N ALA A 14 -11.90 -12.42 14.82
CA ALA A 14 -12.04 -12.04 16.23
C ALA A 14 -11.00 -10.97 16.64
N ALA A 15 -9.75 -11.12 16.19
CA ALA A 15 -8.71 -10.12 16.45
C ALA A 15 -9.04 -8.76 15.83
N LEU A 16 -9.54 -8.74 14.59
CA LEU A 16 -9.97 -7.49 13.94
C LEU A 16 -11.21 -6.88 14.61
N ASP A 17 -12.17 -7.69 15.07
CA ASP A 17 -13.32 -7.20 15.81
C ASP A 17 -12.88 -6.54 17.13
N ALA A 18 -11.90 -7.12 17.84
CA ALA A 18 -11.35 -6.53 19.07
C ALA A 18 -10.59 -5.20 18.83
N ILE A 19 -9.88 -5.06 17.71
CA ILE A 19 -9.03 -3.89 17.43
C ILE A 19 -9.83 -2.77 16.74
N ALA A 20 -10.63 -3.13 15.75
CA ALA A 20 -11.28 -2.19 14.82
C ALA A 20 -12.79 -2.03 15.07
N GLY A 21 -13.39 -2.86 15.94
CA GLY A 21 -14.81 -2.85 16.24
C GLY A 21 -15.66 -3.00 14.99
N GLY A 22 -16.67 -2.13 14.83
CA GLY A 22 -17.56 -2.11 13.66
C GLY A 22 -16.85 -1.89 12.30
N HIS A 23 -15.54 -1.61 12.28
CA HIS A 23 -14.76 -1.49 11.05
C HIS A 23 -14.05 -2.78 10.64
N ALA A 24 -14.13 -3.87 11.42
CA ALA A 24 -13.40 -5.10 11.15
C ALA A 24 -13.67 -5.69 9.75
N LEU A 25 -14.91 -5.63 9.25
CA LEU A 25 -15.23 -6.07 7.88
C LEU A 25 -14.51 -5.23 6.82
N LYS A 26 -14.36 -3.92 7.06
CA LYS A 26 -13.63 -3.02 6.16
C LYS A 26 -12.13 -3.35 6.14
N PHE A 27 -11.56 -3.75 7.28
CA PHE A 27 -10.17 -4.19 7.34
C PHE A 27 -9.95 -5.53 6.63
N LEU A 28 -10.85 -6.51 6.77
CA LEU A 28 -10.78 -7.76 6.01
C LEU A 28 -10.84 -7.50 4.50
N LEU A 29 -11.78 -6.66 4.06
CA LEU A 29 -11.90 -6.28 2.65
C LEU A 29 -10.66 -5.55 2.15
N LEU A 30 -10.11 -4.63 2.96
CA LEU A 30 -8.87 -3.93 2.64
C LEU A 30 -7.69 -4.91 2.51
N GLU A 31 -7.57 -5.88 3.42
CA GLU A 31 -6.54 -6.92 3.37
C GLU A 31 -6.65 -7.76 2.09
N GLU A 32 -7.86 -8.21 1.73
CA GLU A 32 -8.10 -8.97 0.50
C GLU A 32 -7.72 -8.17 -0.76
N MET A 33 -8.19 -6.91 -0.83
CA MET A 33 -7.91 -6.03 -1.96
C MET A 33 -6.43 -5.69 -2.09
N LEU A 34 -5.74 -5.39 -0.98
CA LEU A 34 -4.31 -5.14 -0.98
C LEU A 34 -3.51 -6.39 -1.35
N GLY A 35 -3.91 -7.56 -0.83
CA GLY A 35 -3.30 -8.85 -1.13
C GLY A 35 -3.37 -9.19 -2.62
N ALA A 36 -4.53 -8.96 -3.26
CA ALA A 36 -4.69 -9.14 -4.70
C ALA A 36 -3.78 -8.23 -5.54
N TRP A 37 -3.27 -7.14 -4.97
CA TRP A 37 -2.47 -6.11 -5.64
C TRP A 37 -1.02 -6.06 -5.16
N GLN A 38 -0.63 -7.05 -4.34
CA GLN A 38 0.72 -7.17 -3.82
C GLN A 38 1.72 -7.30 -4.98
N PRO A 39 2.76 -6.46 -5.04
CA PRO A 39 3.79 -6.65 -6.04
C PRO A 39 4.60 -7.93 -5.80
N GLU A 40 4.91 -8.63 -6.88
CA GLU A 40 5.78 -9.81 -6.85
C GLU A 40 7.26 -9.45 -6.77
N GLN A 41 7.65 -8.29 -7.32
CA GLN A 41 9.05 -7.88 -7.39
C GLN A 41 9.58 -7.56 -5.98
N PRO A 42 10.83 -7.92 -5.63
CA PRO A 42 11.43 -7.52 -4.36
C PRO A 42 11.41 -5.99 -4.18
N HIS A 43 10.87 -5.53 -3.06
CA HIS A 43 10.74 -4.10 -2.77
C HIS A 43 10.64 -3.86 -1.26
N HIS A 44 10.88 -2.62 -0.86
CA HIS A 44 10.51 -2.16 0.47
C HIS A 44 9.16 -1.44 0.42
N TYR A 45 8.18 -1.92 1.18
CA TYR A 45 6.88 -1.25 1.31
C TYR A 45 6.96 -0.14 2.37
N LEU A 46 6.75 1.11 1.96
CA LEU A 46 6.60 2.24 2.86
C LEU A 46 5.14 2.29 3.35
N ALA A 47 4.85 1.56 4.42
CA ALA A 47 3.51 1.48 4.99
C ALA A 47 3.01 2.83 5.53
N LEU A 48 3.87 3.55 6.26
CA LEU A 48 3.52 4.81 6.92
C LEU A 48 4.67 5.82 6.85
N LEU A 49 4.30 7.08 6.62
CA LEU A 49 5.17 8.25 6.75
C LEU A 49 4.34 9.39 7.32
N ALA A 50 4.65 9.80 8.55
CA ALA A 50 3.89 10.80 9.26
C ALA A 50 4.80 11.90 9.82
N VAL A 51 4.26 13.10 9.89
CA VAL A 51 4.84 14.26 10.57
C VAL A 51 3.73 14.90 11.39
N ASP A 52 4.03 15.23 12.64
CA ASP A 52 3.12 15.97 13.52
C ASP A 52 2.51 17.16 12.77
N PRO A 53 1.17 17.34 12.76
CA PRO A 53 0.50 18.44 12.06
C PRO A 53 1.10 19.82 12.33
N ARG A 54 1.52 20.11 13.57
CA ARG A 54 2.12 21.39 13.99
C ARG A 54 3.54 21.58 13.44
N ARG A 55 4.17 20.52 12.95
CA ARG A 55 5.53 20.50 12.38
C ARG A 55 5.54 20.26 10.87
N GLN A 56 4.37 20.16 10.23
CA GLN A 56 4.27 20.00 8.79
C GLN A 56 4.74 21.26 8.04
N ARG A 57 4.96 21.12 6.73
CA ARG A 57 5.40 22.22 5.82
C ARG A 57 6.78 22.81 6.12
N GLN A 58 7.54 22.20 7.04
CA GLN A 58 8.93 22.56 7.37
C GLN A 58 9.97 21.65 6.70
N GLY A 59 9.60 20.91 5.65
CA GLY A 59 10.50 19.97 4.96
C GLY A 59 10.75 18.63 5.67
N LEU A 60 10.24 18.43 6.89
CA LEU A 60 10.48 17.21 7.68
C LEU A 60 10.05 15.92 6.97
N GLY A 61 8.90 15.91 6.30
CA GLY A 61 8.44 14.74 5.55
C GLY A 61 9.39 14.38 4.40
N SER A 62 9.93 15.39 3.73
CA SER A 62 10.94 15.21 2.69
C SER A 62 12.26 14.72 3.27
N ALA A 63 12.68 15.21 4.43
CA ALA A 63 13.89 14.77 5.11
C ALA A 63 13.79 13.29 5.56
N LEU A 64 12.67 12.90 6.16
CA LEU A 64 12.39 11.50 6.53
C LEU A 64 12.41 10.58 5.30
N LEU A 65 11.74 10.99 4.22
CA LEU A 65 11.67 10.20 2.99
C LEU A 65 13.05 10.08 2.31
N ALA A 66 13.84 11.15 2.29
CA ALA A 66 15.21 11.11 1.77
C ALA A 66 16.12 10.19 2.59
N ALA A 67 16.01 10.22 3.93
CA ALA A 67 16.74 9.31 4.79
C ALA A 67 16.35 7.84 4.56
N HIS A 68 15.05 7.58 4.32
CA HIS A 68 14.58 6.26 3.91
C HIS A 68 15.18 5.83 2.56
N HIS A 69 15.17 6.70 1.55
CA HIS A 69 15.75 6.39 0.23
C HIS A 69 17.25 6.11 0.28
N ARG A 70 18.01 6.82 1.11
CA ARG A 70 19.45 6.52 1.29
C ARG A 70 19.68 5.11 1.81
N ARG A 71 18.88 4.66 2.79
CA ARG A 71 18.96 3.28 3.32
C ARG A 71 18.61 2.23 2.28
N LEU A 72 17.63 2.51 1.42
CA LEU A 72 17.26 1.60 0.32
C LEU A 72 18.30 1.57 -0.79
N GLY A 73 18.92 2.71 -1.11
CA GLY A 73 20.00 2.81 -2.09
C GLY A 73 21.20 1.94 -1.72
N GLN A 74 21.57 1.89 -0.44
CA GLN A 74 22.64 0.99 0.06
C GLN A 74 22.34 -0.50 -0.14
N ARG A 75 21.07 -0.86 -0.35
CA ARG A 75 20.59 -2.24 -0.52
C ARG A 75 20.12 -2.54 -1.94
N ASN A 76 20.22 -1.57 -2.86
CA ASN A 76 19.65 -1.64 -4.21
C ASN A 76 18.16 -2.07 -4.23
N LEU A 77 17.38 -1.63 -3.23
CA LEU A 77 15.97 -1.99 -3.11
C LEU A 77 15.04 -0.89 -3.67
N PRO A 78 14.09 -1.24 -4.56
CA PRO A 78 13.01 -0.34 -4.93
C PRO A 78 12.12 0.01 -3.74
N ALA A 79 11.50 1.19 -3.79
CA ALA A 79 10.50 1.60 -2.81
C ALA A 79 9.10 1.53 -3.43
N TYR A 80 8.16 0.95 -2.70
CA TYR A 80 6.75 0.84 -3.07
C TYR A 80 5.85 1.45 -2.00
N LEU A 81 4.77 2.10 -2.41
CA LEU A 81 3.74 2.62 -1.50
C LEU A 81 2.37 2.69 -2.17
N ALA A 82 1.33 2.84 -1.36
CA ALA A 82 0.00 3.22 -1.80
C ALA A 82 -0.34 4.62 -1.25
N ALA A 83 -0.46 5.62 -2.13
CA ALA A 83 -0.96 6.93 -1.73
C ALA A 83 -2.49 6.92 -1.71
N THR A 84 -3.10 7.51 -0.69
CA THR A 84 -4.57 7.55 -0.49
C THR A 84 -5.19 8.91 -0.79
N THR A 85 -4.38 9.93 -1.08
CA THR A 85 -4.84 11.28 -1.42
C THR A 85 -4.05 11.87 -2.58
N LEU A 86 -4.68 12.77 -3.34
CA LEU A 86 -4.00 13.51 -4.42
C LEU A 86 -2.82 14.36 -3.90
N ARG A 87 -2.93 14.90 -2.68
CA ARG A 87 -1.84 15.62 -2.02
C ARG A 87 -0.64 14.71 -1.79
N ASN A 88 -0.85 13.50 -1.26
CA ASN A 88 0.22 12.53 -1.02
C ASN A 88 0.82 12.03 -2.33
N ARG A 89 -0.02 11.74 -3.34
CA ARG A 89 0.45 11.38 -4.68
C ARG A 89 1.37 12.45 -5.26
N ARG A 90 0.99 13.73 -5.21
CA ARG A 90 1.84 14.85 -5.66
C ARG A 90 3.13 14.97 -4.85
N PHE A 91 3.06 14.75 -3.53
CA PHE A 91 4.23 14.74 -2.67
C PHE A 91 5.23 13.66 -3.11
N TYR A 92 4.81 12.40 -3.22
CA TYR A 92 5.69 11.30 -3.61
C TYR A 92 6.22 11.44 -5.04
N ARG A 93 5.43 11.95 -5.99
CA ARG A 93 5.91 12.22 -7.36
C ARG A 93 7.12 13.15 -7.39
N ARG A 94 7.12 14.20 -6.58
CA ARG A 94 8.27 15.13 -6.45
C ARG A 94 9.51 14.47 -5.85
N HIS A 95 9.35 13.33 -5.18
CA HIS A 95 10.43 12.54 -4.59
C HIS A 95 10.83 11.33 -5.46
N GLY A 96 10.55 11.39 -6.76
CA GLY A 96 11.00 10.39 -7.74
C GLY A 96 10.12 9.15 -7.83
N TYR A 97 8.90 9.18 -7.27
CA TYR A 97 7.96 8.09 -7.46
C TYR A 97 7.14 8.25 -8.75
N THR A 98 6.96 7.17 -9.49
CA THR A 98 6.02 7.07 -10.62
C THR A 98 4.69 6.49 -10.15
N THR A 99 3.59 6.85 -10.80
CA THR A 99 2.24 6.34 -10.47
C THR A 99 1.92 5.15 -11.37
N GLY A 100 1.58 4.00 -10.77
CA GLY A 100 1.02 2.84 -11.46
C GLY A 100 -0.51 2.81 -11.43
N PRO A 101 -1.13 1.64 -11.65
CA PRO A 101 -2.58 1.47 -11.56
C PRO A 101 -3.15 1.92 -10.21
N SER A 102 -4.38 2.45 -10.23
CA SER A 102 -5.11 2.85 -9.04
C SER A 102 -6.33 1.97 -8.78
N MET A 103 -6.67 1.81 -7.51
CA MET A 103 -7.85 1.06 -7.05
C MET A 103 -8.75 2.00 -6.24
N ALA A 104 -10.06 1.99 -6.51
CA ALA A 104 -11.03 2.61 -5.62
C ALA A 104 -11.46 1.60 -4.56
N LEU A 105 -11.38 1.98 -3.28
CA LEU A 105 -11.97 1.18 -2.22
C LEU A 105 -13.50 1.34 -2.21
N PRO A 106 -14.27 0.30 -1.83
CA PRO A 106 -15.73 0.35 -1.73
C PRO A 106 -16.25 1.39 -0.72
N ASP A 107 -17.56 1.59 -0.69
CA ASP A 107 -18.27 2.48 0.24
C ASP A 107 -17.74 3.93 0.25
N SER A 108 -17.45 4.48 -0.93
CA SER A 108 -16.82 5.80 -1.09
C SER A 108 -15.45 5.92 -0.40
N GLY A 109 -14.75 4.80 -0.26
CA GLY A 109 -13.39 4.75 0.26
C GLY A 109 -12.38 5.46 -0.64
N PRO A 110 -11.16 5.71 -0.13
CA PRO A 110 -10.14 6.44 -0.88
C PRO A 110 -9.68 5.65 -2.11
N ILE A 111 -9.20 6.38 -3.10
CA ILE A 111 -8.43 5.79 -4.20
C ILE A 111 -7.02 5.52 -3.70
N LEU A 112 -6.54 4.30 -3.92
CA LEU A 112 -5.17 3.87 -3.69
C LEU A 112 -4.37 3.99 -4.98
N TRP A 113 -3.41 4.90 -5.01
CA TRP A 113 -2.43 5.01 -6.08
C TRP A 113 -1.17 4.23 -5.72
N ARG A 114 -0.92 3.14 -6.46
CA ARG A 114 0.34 2.40 -6.36
C ARG A 114 1.46 3.26 -6.91
N MET A 115 2.54 3.40 -6.16
CA MET A 115 3.66 4.25 -6.55
C MET A 115 5.00 3.57 -6.31
N TRP A 116 5.92 3.78 -7.25
CA TRP A 116 7.23 3.12 -7.29
C TRP A 116 8.36 4.12 -7.42
N ARG A 117 9.47 3.88 -6.72
CA ARG A 117 10.73 4.60 -6.92
C ARG A 117 11.87 3.63 -7.18
N GLY A 118 12.66 3.90 -8.21
CA GLY A 118 13.68 2.99 -8.74
C GLY A 118 13.12 2.09 -9.85
N THR A 119 13.99 1.45 -10.61
CA THR A 119 13.59 0.46 -11.61
C THR A 119 13.17 -0.82 -10.88
N SER A 120 11.87 -1.09 -10.82
CA SER A 120 11.44 -2.46 -11.05
C SER A 120 11.62 -2.68 -12.54
N ASP A 121 12.50 -3.58 -12.98
CA ASP A 121 12.79 -3.77 -14.41
C ASP A 121 11.62 -4.46 -15.18
N GLY A 122 10.39 -4.06 -14.86
CA GLY A 122 9.16 -4.68 -15.25
C GLY A 122 7.97 -3.83 -14.82
N HIS A 123 7.63 -2.84 -15.63
CA HIS A 123 6.23 -2.46 -15.85
C HIS A 123 5.43 -3.62 -16.53
N ARG A 124 5.79 -4.89 -16.29
CA ARG A 124 5.06 -6.04 -16.83
C ARG A 124 3.81 -6.23 -15.97
N ARG A 125 2.78 -5.49 -16.39
CA ARG A 125 1.34 -5.75 -16.24
C ARG A 125 1.00 -6.62 -15.03
N SER A 126 0.63 -6.01 -13.91
CA SER A 126 -0.46 -6.61 -13.12
C SER A 126 -1.64 -6.75 -14.10
N PRO A 127 -2.27 -7.93 -14.25
CA PRO A 127 -3.46 -8.02 -15.09
C PRO A 127 -4.44 -6.98 -14.55
N GLY A 128 -4.95 -6.12 -15.43
CA GLY A 128 -6.05 -5.23 -15.07
C GLY A 128 -7.15 -6.07 -14.41
N LEU A 129 -7.77 -5.52 -13.37
CA LEU A 129 -8.97 -6.05 -12.72
C LEU A 129 -10.16 -6.07 -13.71
N SER A 130 -10.07 -6.84 -14.79
CA SER A 130 -11.18 -7.08 -15.73
C SER A 130 -11.66 -8.52 -15.71
N ALA A 131 -10.98 -9.47 -15.04
CA ALA A 131 -11.29 -10.89 -15.22
C ALA A 131 -11.83 -11.65 -13.99
N ARG A 132 -11.94 -11.05 -12.79
CA ARG A 132 -12.31 -11.83 -11.58
C ARG A 132 -13.42 -11.25 -10.70
N LEU A 133 -14.24 -10.32 -11.20
CA LEU A 133 -15.41 -9.83 -10.47
C LEU A 133 -16.71 -9.83 -11.29
N HIS A 134 -16.77 -10.49 -12.44
CA HIS A 134 -18.03 -10.63 -13.18
C HIS A 134 -18.53 -12.08 -13.19
N ARG A 135 -19.64 -12.26 -12.47
CA ARG A 135 -20.56 -13.42 -12.39
C ARG A 135 -20.21 -14.53 -11.39
N ARG A 136 -20.50 -14.25 -10.12
CA ARG A 136 -21.47 -15.11 -9.41
C ARG A 136 -22.78 -14.35 -9.34
N SER A 137 -23.62 -14.60 -10.34
CA SER A 137 -25.04 -14.28 -10.24
C SER A 137 -25.64 -15.16 -9.15
N LEU A 138 -26.46 -14.55 -8.30
CA LEU A 138 -27.52 -15.24 -7.56
C LEU A 138 -28.43 -15.99 -8.54
#